data_AF-A0A8C5X3V1-F1
#
_entry.id   AF-A0A8C5X3V1-F1
#
_cell.length_a   1.000
_cell.length_b   1.000
_cell.length_c   1.000
_cell.angle_alpha   90.00
_cell.angle_beta   90.00
_cell.angle_gamma   90.00
#
_symmetry.space_group_name_H-M   'P 1'
#
loop_
_entity.id
_entity.type
_entity.pdbx_description
1 polymer ?
#
loop_
_entity_poly.entity_id
_entity_poly.type
_entity_poly.pdbx_seq_one_letter_code
_entity_poly.pdbx_strand_id
1 'polypeptide(L)'
;MARRSGREGRPRRQWSGGSGVPRAPAAGTGCGDAPSEPGGSGHELKRCSMAHNCLQCIKYLMFVFNLLFWLGGCGILGVGIWLAVTQGNFATLSSSFPSLSAANLLIVTGTFVMIIGFVGCIGAVKENKCLLLSFFIMLLIIFLLELTVVILFFVYTDKIDKYAQRDLKKGLHLYGTDGNIGLTNAWSIIQTDFRCCGVSNYTDWFEVYNTTRVPDSCCLEFSENCGLHSPGTWWKAPCYETVKIWLQENLLAVGIFGLCTAMVQILGLTFAMTMYCQVVKADTYCA
;
A
#
# COMPACT_ATOMS: atom_id res chain seq x y z
N MET A 1 -27.58 82.98 21.76
CA MET A 1 -27.06 82.52 23.07
C MET A 1 -25.66 81.94 22.82
N ALA A 2 -24.59 82.68 23.12
CA ALA A 2 -23.81 82.62 24.38
C ALA A 2 -23.04 81.27 24.51
N ARG A 3 -21.73 81.11 24.69
CA ARG A 3 -20.52 81.90 25.07
C ARG A 3 -19.26 81.10 24.57
N ARG A 4 -18.19 81.71 24.02
CA ARG A 4 -16.87 82.06 24.65
C ARG A 4 -16.38 81.03 25.70
N SER A 5 -15.16 80.49 25.69
CA SER A 5 -13.83 81.15 25.80
C SER A 5 -12.75 80.04 25.90
N GLY A 6 -11.64 80.07 25.15
CA GLY A 6 -10.30 80.53 25.61
C GLY A 6 -9.48 79.35 26.21
N ARG A 7 -8.16 79.14 26.08
CA ARG A 7 -6.94 79.91 25.78
C ARG A 7 -5.84 78.85 25.51
N GLU A 8 -4.88 78.96 24.57
CA GLU A 8 -3.78 79.92 24.35
C GLU A 8 -2.43 79.24 24.62
N GLY A 9 -1.51 79.31 23.64
CA GLY A 9 -0.17 78.68 23.69
C GLY A 9 0.51 78.53 22.33
N ARG A 10 0.75 79.63 21.61
CA ARG A 10 1.74 79.76 20.50
C ARG A 10 3.04 80.37 21.11
N PRO A 11 4.18 80.56 20.41
CA PRO A 11 4.58 80.17 19.04
C PRO A 11 6.06 79.69 18.88
N ARG A 12 6.42 79.15 17.71
CA ARG A 12 7.57 79.66 16.90
C ARG A 12 7.61 79.03 15.50
N ARG A 13 7.73 79.90 14.50
CA ARG A 13 8.19 79.59 13.14
C ARG A 13 9.72 79.48 13.18
N GLN A 14 10.33 78.68 12.30
CA GLN A 14 11.25 79.11 11.23
C GLN A 14 12.19 77.94 10.79
N TRP A 15 11.96 77.43 9.56
CA TRP A 15 12.94 76.93 8.56
C TRP A 15 13.69 75.61 8.85
N SER A 16 14.06 74.73 7.91
CA SER A 16 14.38 74.77 6.47
C SER A 16 14.33 73.31 5.94
N GLY A 17 13.78 72.99 4.77
CA GLY A 17 14.52 72.90 3.50
C GLY A 17 14.92 71.45 3.16
N GLY A 18 14.56 70.95 1.97
CA GLY A 18 15.10 69.67 1.45
C GLY A 18 14.15 68.86 0.57
N SER A 19 14.32 69.00 -0.73
CA SER A 19 13.67 68.37 -1.88
C SER A 19 13.84 66.84 -1.96
N GLY A 20 12.89 66.13 -2.59
CA GLY A 20 13.19 64.85 -3.25
C GLY A 20 12.06 63.83 -3.28
N VAL A 21 11.31 63.78 -4.38
CA VAL A 21 10.50 62.60 -4.78
C VAL A 21 11.43 61.57 -5.42
N PRO A 22 11.28 60.27 -5.11
CA PRO A 22 11.12 59.27 -6.17
C PRO A 22 9.98 58.27 -5.82
N ARG A 23 8.91 58.20 -6.61
CA ARG A 23 8.63 57.16 -7.63
C ARG A 23 8.97 55.72 -7.20
N ALA A 24 7.91 54.92 -7.09
CA ALA A 24 7.95 53.46 -6.99
C ALA A 24 8.68 52.80 -8.17
N PRO A 25 9.35 51.65 -7.98
CA PRO A 25 9.63 50.72 -9.05
C PRO A 25 8.54 49.64 -9.14
N ALA A 26 8.07 49.45 -10.37
CA ALA A 26 7.24 48.33 -10.80
C ALA A 26 8.08 47.05 -10.95
N ALA A 27 7.37 45.93 -10.98
CA ALA A 27 7.83 44.56 -11.13
C ALA A 27 8.82 44.32 -12.30
N GLY A 28 9.79 43.44 -12.06
CA GLY A 28 10.72 42.90 -13.06
C GLY A 28 11.39 41.63 -12.51
N THR A 29 11.15 40.53 -13.21
CA THR A 29 11.71 39.17 -13.07
C THR A 29 13.24 39.12 -12.96
N GLY A 30 13.77 38.20 -12.13
CA GLY A 30 15.15 37.72 -12.28
C GLY A 30 15.78 37.18 -10.99
N CYS A 31 16.29 35.95 -11.05
CA CYS A 31 17.27 35.43 -10.09
C CYS A 31 18.55 36.29 -10.07
N GLY A 32 19.15 36.46 -8.89
CA GLY A 32 20.43 37.16 -8.63
C GLY A 32 20.20 38.39 -7.76
N ASP A 33 20.89 38.67 -6.65
CA ASP A 33 22.19 38.21 -6.16
C ASP A 33 22.24 38.38 -4.63
N ALA A 34 22.94 37.46 -3.94
CA ALA A 34 23.44 37.70 -2.58
C ALA A 34 24.87 38.30 -2.68
N PRO A 35 25.31 39.14 -1.72
CA PRO A 35 26.57 39.88 -1.86
C PRO A 35 27.78 38.94 -1.89
N SER A 36 28.67 39.20 -2.85
CA SER A 36 29.89 38.45 -3.13
C SER A 36 30.98 38.66 -2.08
N GLU A 37 31.40 37.59 -1.39
CA GLU A 37 32.77 37.44 -0.89
C GLU A 37 33.65 36.72 -1.93
N PRO A 38 34.91 37.17 -2.17
CA PRO A 38 35.72 36.67 -3.27
C PRO A 38 36.50 35.42 -2.85
N GLY A 39 36.05 34.22 -3.28
CA GLY A 39 36.87 33.01 -3.09
C GLY A 39 36.27 31.62 -3.40
N GLY A 40 34.98 31.48 -3.79
CA GLY A 40 34.33 30.15 -3.88
C GLY A 40 33.45 29.88 -5.12
N SER A 41 33.48 30.73 -6.14
CA SER A 41 32.42 30.83 -7.17
C SER A 41 32.20 29.58 -8.06
N GLY A 42 33.25 28.79 -8.34
CA GLY A 42 33.13 27.62 -9.24
C GLY A 42 32.55 26.35 -8.60
N HIS A 43 32.68 26.19 -7.27
CA HIS A 43 32.24 24.99 -6.55
C HIS A 43 30.75 25.10 -6.17
N GLU A 44 30.31 26.28 -5.73
CA GLU A 44 28.91 26.54 -5.35
C GLU A 44 27.95 26.54 -6.56
N LEU A 45 28.38 27.04 -7.73
CA LEU A 45 27.57 27.02 -8.95
C LEU A 45 27.38 25.59 -9.51
N LYS A 46 28.41 24.74 -9.43
CA LYS A 46 28.33 23.29 -9.74
C LYS A 46 27.42 22.56 -8.75
N ARG A 47 27.46 22.95 -7.47
CA ARG A 47 26.61 22.39 -6.41
C ARG A 47 25.13 22.73 -6.63
N CYS A 48 24.81 23.96 -7.01
CA CYS A 48 23.45 24.39 -7.39
C CYS A 48 22.94 23.71 -8.67
N SER A 49 23.77 23.56 -9.70
CA SER A 49 23.40 22.87 -10.95
C SER A 49 23.16 21.37 -10.73
N MET A 50 24.02 20.69 -9.96
CA MET A 50 23.82 19.28 -9.60
C MET A 50 22.59 19.06 -8.71
N ALA A 51 22.31 19.97 -7.76
CA ALA A 51 21.11 19.90 -6.93
C ALA A 51 19.82 20.06 -7.75
N HIS A 52 19.80 20.97 -8.72
CA HIS A 52 18.65 21.17 -9.63
C HIS A 52 18.38 19.93 -10.50
N ASN A 53 19.43 19.35 -11.09
CA ASN A 53 19.32 18.15 -11.92
C ASN A 53 18.94 16.91 -11.09
N CYS A 54 19.42 16.80 -9.85
CA CYS A 54 19.03 15.75 -8.91
C CYS A 54 17.55 15.87 -8.51
N LEU A 55 17.06 17.09 -8.26
CA LEU A 55 15.65 17.33 -7.93
C LEU A 55 14.72 16.97 -9.09
N GLN A 56 15.10 17.33 -10.32
CA GLN A 56 14.36 16.97 -11.52
C GLN A 56 14.33 15.45 -11.72
N CYS A 57 15.45 14.77 -11.42
CA CYS A 57 15.53 13.31 -11.45
C CYS A 57 14.59 12.67 -10.41
N ILE A 58 14.60 13.15 -9.16
CA ILE A 58 13.72 12.67 -8.09
C ILE A 58 12.25 12.84 -8.47
N LYS A 59 11.87 13.98 -9.06
CA LYS A 59 10.49 14.21 -9.52
C LYS A 59 10.08 13.22 -10.61
N TYR A 60 10.94 13.01 -11.60
CA TYR A 60 10.66 12.07 -12.69
C TYR A 60 10.58 10.63 -12.19
N LEU A 61 11.54 10.20 -11.36
CA LEU A 61 11.52 8.88 -10.73
C LEU A 61 10.26 8.68 -9.89
N MET A 62 9.89 9.64 -9.05
CA MET A 62 8.67 9.57 -8.25
C MET A 62 7.43 9.41 -9.14
N PHE A 63 7.32 10.18 -10.23
CA PHE A 63 6.20 10.04 -11.16
C PHE A 63 6.17 8.66 -11.82
N VAL A 64 7.29 8.19 -12.36
CA VAL A 64 7.37 6.89 -13.05
C VAL A 64 7.07 5.75 -12.10
N PHE A 65 7.64 5.73 -10.89
CA PHE A 65 7.36 4.69 -9.90
C PHE A 65 5.87 4.67 -9.50
N ASN A 66 5.27 5.83 -9.22
CA ASN A 66 3.85 5.91 -8.90
C ASN A 66 2.95 5.50 -10.07
N LEU A 67 3.37 5.77 -11.32
CA LEU A 67 2.65 5.33 -12.51
C LEU A 67 2.69 3.81 -12.65
N LEU A 68 3.83 3.18 -12.37
CA LEU A 68 3.94 1.71 -12.35
C LEU A 68 3.04 1.11 -11.27
N PHE A 69 2.98 1.69 -10.07
CA PHE A 69 2.05 1.25 -9.03
C PHE A 69 0.59 1.43 -9.45
N TRP A 70 0.24 2.54 -10.09
CA TRP A 70 -1.10 2.78 -10.59
C TRP A 70 -1.51 1.73 -11.62
N LEU A 71 -0.67 1.49 -12.65
CA LEU A 71 -0.90 0.47 -13.67
C LEU A 71 -0.96 -0.95 -13.07
N GLY A 72 -0.05 -1.25 -12.14
CA GLY A 72 -0.04 -2.52 -11.39
C GLY A 72 -1.32 -2.69 -10.58
N GLY A 73 -1.80 -1.65 -9.91
CA GLY A 73 -3.07 -1.62 -9.19
C GLY A 73 -4.26 -1.89 -10.10
N CYS A 74 -4.31 -1.26 -11.28
CA CYS A 74 -5.32 -1.57 -12.30
C CYS A 74 -5.26 -3.03 -12.76
N GLY A 75 -4.06 -3.58 -12.96
CA GLY A 75 -3.86 -4.98 -13.32
C GLY A 75 -4.36 -5.94 -12.24
N ILE A 76 -3.96 -5.72 -10.99
CA ILE A 76 -4.39 -6.51 -9.82
C ILE A 76 -5.91 -6.44 -9.65
N LEU A 77 -6.49 -5.24 -9.75
CA LEU A 77 -7.93 -5.04 -9.69
C LEU A 77 -8.65 -5.78 -10.82
N GLY A 78 -8.13 -5.71 -12.06
CA GLY A 78 -8.68 -6.42 -13.21
C GLY A 78 -8.66 -7.94 -13.01
N VAL A 79 -7.56 -8.49 -12.52
CA VAL A 79 -7.46 -9.93 -12.16
C VAL A 79 -8.43 -10.27 -11.03
N GLY A 80 -8.54 -9.42 -10.00
CA GLY A 80 -9.49 -9.63 -8.90
C GLY A 80 -10.94 -9.68 -9.37
N ILE A 81 -11.35 -8.74 -10.24
CA ILE A 81 -12.69 -8.71 -10.85
C ILE A 81 -12.89 -9.93 -11.75
N TRP A 82 -11.90 -10.28 -12.58
CA TRP A 82 -11.96 -11.47 -13.42
C TRP A 82 -12.18 -12.73 -12.60
N LEU A 83 -11.44 -12.91 -11.50
CA LEU A 83 -11.62 -14.04 -10.59
C LEU A 83 -13.00 -14.03 -9.92
N ALA A 84 -13.49 -12.87 -9.48
CA ALA A 84 -14.80 -12.73 -8.87
C ALA A 84 -15.95 -13.08 -9.86
N VAL A 85 -15.78 -12.77 -11.15
CA VAL A 85 -16.78 -13.07 -12.19
C VAL A 85 -16.69 -14.52 -12.66
N THR A 86 -15.49 -15.03 -12.94
CA THR A 86 -15.29 -16.37 -13.54
C THR A 86 -15.41 -17.51 -12.54
N GLN A 87 -14.93 -17.31 -11.31
CA GLN A 87 -15.03 -18.32 -10.25
C GLN A 87 -16.17 -18.04 -9.27
N GLY A 88 -16.98 -17.01 -9.55
CA GLY A 88 -17.93 -16.43 -8.60
C GLY A 88 -17.21 -15.79 -7.40
N ASN A 89 -17.94 -15.11 -6.52
CA ASN A 89 -17.42 -14.44 -5.32
C ASN A 89 -16.81 -15.38 -4.25
N PHE A 90 -16.36 -16.58 -4.60
CA PHE A 90 -16.41 -17.72 -3.68
C PHE A 90 -15.10 -18.50 -3.51
N ALA A 91 -13.94 -17.98 -3.90
CA ALA A 91 -12.67 -18.51 -3.37
C ALA A 91 -12.51 -18.03 -1.91
N THR A 92 -13.42 -18.42 -1.03
CA THR A 92 -13.53 -17.97 0.36
C THR A 92 -12.34 -18.52 1.15
N LEU A 93 -11.38 -17.66 1.50
CA LEU A 93 -10.19 -18.06 2.25
C LEU A 93 -10.53 -18.32 3.72
N SER A 94 -11.60 -17.71 4.22
CA SER A 94 -12.07 -17.89 5.59
C SER A 94 -13.56 -18.12 5.67
N SER A 95 -13.97 -19.26 6.24
CA SER A 95 -15.39 -19.59 6.43
C SER A 95 -16.05 -18.74 7.51
N SER A 96 -15.28 -18.25 8.49
CA SER A 96 -15.79 -17.30 9.50
C SER A 96 -15.99 -15.89 8.93
N PHE A 97 -15.41 -15.59 7.77
CA PHE A 97 -15.58 -14.32 7.05
C PHE A 97 -15.81 -14.59 5.56
N PRO A 98 -17.04 -14.92 5.14
CA PRO A 98 -17.34 -15.22 3.73
C PRO A 98 -16.96 -14.09 2.75
N SER A 99 -16.84 -12.85 3.26
CA SER A 99 -16.33 -11.70 2.50
C SER A 99 -14.81 -11.72 2.22
N LEU A 100 -14.01 -12.51 2.96
CA LEU A 100 -12.57 -12.68 2.76
C LEU A 100 -12.30 -13.78 1.73
N SER A 101 -12.61 -13.49 0.47
CA SER A 101 -12.17 -14.31 -0.66
C SER A 101 -10.83 -13.80 -1.21
N ALA A 102 -10.01 -14.67 -1.80
CA ALA A 102 -8.81 -14.29 -2.54
C ALA A 102 -9.12 -13.23 -3.62
N ALA A 103 -10.24 -13.36 -4.32
CA ALA A 103 -10.70 -12.38 -5.31
C ALA A 103 -11.01 -11.02 -4.65
N ASN A 104 -11.70 -11.02 -3.52
CA ASN A 104 -12.01 -9.79 -2.78
C ASN A 104 -10.76 -9.12 -2.23
N LEU A 105 -9.78 -9.88 -1.75
CA LEU A 105 -8.49 -9.34 -1.31
C LEU A 105 -7.75 -8.68 -2.48
N LEU A 106 -7.73 -9.30 -3.66
CA LEU A 106 -7.14 -8.71 -4.87
C LEU A 106 -7.88 -7.44 -5.30
N ILE A 107 -9.21 -7.42 -5.25
CA ILE A 107 -10.02 -6.23 -5.56
C ILE A 107 -9.69 -5.09 -4.58
N VAL A 108 -9.72 -5.37 -3.28
CA VAL A 108 -9.47 -4.38 -2.23
C VAL A 108 -8.04 -3.84 -2.33
N THR A 109 -7.04 -4.72 -2.33
CA THR A 109 -5.63 -4.33 -2.44
C THR A 109 -5.35 -3.62 -3.76
N GLY A 110 -5.86 -4.11 -4.89
CA GLY A 110 -5.70 -3.47 -6.20
C GLY A 110 -6.30 -2.07 -6.23
N THR A 111 -7.49 -1.87 -5.64
CA THR A 111 -8.13 -0.55 -5.52
C THR A 111 -7.29 0.40 -4.66
N PHE A 112 -6.79 -0.04 -3.50
CA PHE A 112 -5.94 0.78 -2.65
C PHE A 112 -4.63 1.17 -3.34
N VAL A 113 -3.93 0.22 -3.96
CA VAL A 113 -2.69 0.47 -4.70
C VAL A 113 -2.95 1.44 -5.88
N MET A 114 -4.06 1.28 -6.60
CA MET A 114 -4.47 2.19 -7.66
C MET A 114 -4.69 3.62 -7.14
N ILE A 115 -5.45 3.80 -6.05
CA ILE A 115 -5.71 5.12 -5.48
C ILE A 115 -4.41 5.79 -5.01
N ILE A 116 -3.56 5.05 -4.30
CA ILE A 116 -2.29 5.57 -3.78
C ILE A 116 -1.36 5.97 -4.93
N GLY A 117 -1.24 5.12 -5.95
CA GLY A 117 -0.46 5.43 -7.15
C GLY A 117 -1.00 6.66 -7.89
N PHE A 118 -2.31 6.81 -7.99
CA PHE A 118 -2.95 7.98 -8.61
C PHE A 118 -2.67 9.27 -7.83
N VAL A 119 -2.86 9.26 -6.50
CA VAL A 119 -2.56 10.41 -5.64
C VAL A 119 -1.08 10.77 -5.70
N GLY A 120 -0.18 9.77 -5.70
CA GLY A 120 1.26 9.96 -5.88
C GLY A 120 1.63 10.60 -7.22
N CYS A 121 1.01 10.15 -8.32
CA CYS A 121 1.22 10.72 -9.65
C CYS A 121 0.75 12.18 -9.73
N ILE A 122 -0.49 12.46 -9.31
CA ILE A 122 -1.05 13.83 -9.35
C ILE A 122 -0.29 14.75 -8.40
N GLY A 123 0.10 14.26 -7.22
CA GLY A 123 0.93 15.00 -6.26
C GLY A 123 2.28 15.40 -6.85
N ALA A 124 2.95 14.49 -7.57
CA ALA A 124 4.22 14.77 -8.24
C ALA A 124 4.09 15.74 -9.42
N VAL A 125 3.02 15.63 -10.23
CA VAL A 125 2.82 16.48 -11.42
C VAL A 125 2.31 17.87 -11.07
N LYS A 126 1.35 17.96 -10.15
CA LYS A 126 0.73 19.23 -9.74
C LYS A 126 1.54 19.98 -8.69
N GLU A 127 2.57 19.35 -8.13
CA GLU A 127 3.37 19.90 -7.02
C GLU A 127 2.49 20.40 -5.88
N ASN A 128 1.35 19.73 -5.65
CA ASN A 128 0.37 20.14 -4.65
C ASN A 128 0.75 19.56 -3.29
N LYS A 129 1.07 20.46 -2.34
CA LYS A 129 1.45 20.13 -0.96
C LYS A 129 0.47 19.18 -0.26
N CYS A 130 -0.83 19.42 -0.41
CA CYS A 130 -1.86 18.60 0.24
C CYS A 130 -1.88 17.19 -0.32
N LEU A 131 -1.70 17.02 -1.63
CA LEU A 131 -1.65 15.70 -2.27
C LEU A 131 -0.36 14.95 -1.94
N LEU A 132 0.78 15.63 -1.92
CA LEU A 132 2.07 15.05 -1.50
C LEU A 132 2.02 14.61 -0.03
N LEU A 133 1.45 15.43 0.85
CA LEU A 133 1.28 15.09 2.27
C LEU A 133 0.29 13.94 2.46
N SER A 134 -0.82 13.93 1.72
CA SER A 134 -1.78 12.82 1.75
C SER A 134 -1.13 11.51 1.30
N PHE A 135 -0.36 11.52 0.22
CA PHE A 135 0.42 10.36 -0.24
C PHE A 135 1.39 9.86 0.83
N PHE A 136 2.13 10.78 1.47
CA PHE A 136 3.03 10.42 2.58
C PHE A 136 2.29 9.77 3.75
N ILE A 137 1.18 10.35 4.20
CA ILE A 137 0.38 9.81 5.32
C ILE A 137 -0.16 8.42 4.97
N MET A 138 -0.67 8.22 3.75
CA MET A 138 -1.16 6.91 3.29
C MET A 138 -0.06 5.85 3.31
N LEU A 139 1.13 6.16 2.78
CA LEU A 139 2.28 5.25 2.83
C LEU A 139 2.72 4.96 4.27
N LEU A 140 2.70 5.96 5.15
CA LEU A 140 3.10 5.80 6.55
C LEU A 140 2.13 4.88 7.29
N ILE A 141 0.83 5.04 7.08
CA ILE A 141 -0.19 4.17 7.67
C ILE A 141 0.00 2.73 7.20
N ILE A 142 0.27 2.51 5.90
CA ILE A 142 0.52 1.16 5.37
C ILE A 142 1.77 0.55 6.00
N PHE A 143 2.86 1.29 6.09
CA PHE A 143 4.08 0.81 6.72
C PHE A 143 3.86 0.39 8.18
N LEU A 144 3.08 1.18 8.95
CA LEU A 144 2.72 0.85 10.33
C LEU A 144 1.80 -0.37 10.43
N LEU A 145 0.85 -0.53 9.50
CA LEU A 145 -0.02 -1.70 9.42
C LEU A 145 0.78 -2.97 9.10
N GLU A 146 1.70 -2.91 8.13
CA GLU A 146 2.58 -4.02 7.78
C GLU A 146 3.44 -4.43 8.97
N LEU A 147 4.06 -3.47 9.66
CA LEU A 147 4.84 -3.73 10.87
C LEU A 147 3.99 -4.37 11.96
N THR A 148 2.76 -3.89 12.15
CA THR A 148 1.82 -4.46 13.14
C THR A 148 1.45 -5.89 12.79
N VAL A 149 1.13 -6.18 11.52
CA VAL A 149 0.80 -7.54 11.05
C VAL A 149 1.98 -8.48 11.26
N VAL A 150 3.20 -8.06 10.93
CA VAL A 150 4.41 -8.86 11.13
C VAL A 150 4.63 -9.15 12.62
N ILE A 151 4.52 -8.15 13.49
CA ILE A 151 4.68 -8.34 14.94
C ILE A 151 3.61 -9.28 15.48
N LEU A 152 2.33 -9.09 15.11
CA LEU A 152 1.23 -9.94 15.56
C LEU A 152 1.41 -11.39 15.08
N PHE A 153 1.88 -11.59 13.85
CA PHE A 153 2.16 -12.91 13.32
C PHE A 153 3.23 -13.64 14.15
N PHE A 154 4.36 -12.98 14.45
CA PHE A 154 5.43 -13.56 15.25
C PHE A 154 5.02 -13.81 16.71
N VAL A 155 4.31 -12.87 17.35
CA VAL A 155 3.93 -12.98 18.76
C VAL A 155 2.82 -14.02 18.98
N TYR A 156 1.89 -14.16 18.04
CA TYR A 156 0.71 -15.00 18.20
C TYR A 156 0.69 -16.23 17.28
N THR A 157 1.85 -16.68 16.79
CA THR A 157 1.95 -17.82 15.85
C THR A 157 1.16 -19.06 16.33
N ASP A 158 1.27 -19.46 17.60
CA ASP A 158 0.54 -20.64 18.12
C ASP A 158 -0.98 -20.46 18.12
N LYS A 159 -1.45 -19.24 18.34
CA LYS A 159 -2.88 -18.93 18.31
C LYS A 159 -3.36 -18.92 16.87
N ILE A 160 -2.64 -18.24 15.99
CA ILE A 160 -2.94 -18.16 14.55
C ILE A 160 -3.04 -19.56 13.97
N ASP A 161 -2.15 -20.48 14.34
CA ASP A 161 -2.21 -21.87 13.88
C ASP A 161 -3.54 -22.55 14.23
N LYS A 162 -3.96 -22.45 15.50
CA LYS A 162 -5.23 -23.03 15.96
C LYS A 162 -6.45 -22.36 15.33
N TYR A 163 -6.40 -21.04 15.14
CA TYR A 163 -7.47 -20.30 14.47
C TYR A 163 -7.59 -20.71 13.01
N ALA A 164 -6.47 -20.80 12.28
CA ALA A 164 -6.41 -21.20 10.88
C ALA A 164 -6.96 -22.63 10.69
N GLN A 165 -6.52 -23.60 11.50
CA GLN A 165 -7.05 -24.97 11.43
C GLN A 165 -8.56 -25.01 11.67
N ARG A 166 -9.06 -24.32 12.71
CA ARG A 166 -10.50 -24.28 13.00
C ARG A 166 -11.30 -23.67 11.85
N ASP A 167 -10.77 -22.61 11.26
CA ASP A 167 -11.43 -21.89 10.19
C ASP A 167 -11.43 -22.67 8.87
N LEU A 168 -10.35 -23.39 8.57
CA LEU A 168 -10.27 -24.35 7.47
C LEU A 168 -11.26 -25.52 7.66
N LYS A 169 -11.37 -26.07 8.88
CA LYS A 169 -12.35 -27.14 9.18
C LYS A 169 -13.79 -26.68 9.02
N LYS A 170 -14.11 -25.45 9.42
CA LYS A 170 -15.42 -24.85 9.09
C LYS A 170 -15.61 -24.69 7.58
N GLY A 171 -14.55 -24.35 6.84
CA GLY A 171 -14.56 -24.27 5.37
C GLY A 171 -14.87 -25.60 4.69
N LEU A 172 -14.43 -26.72 5.29
CA LEU A 172 -14.76 -28.07 4.83
C LEU A 172 -16.29 -28.31 4.74
N HIS A 173 -17.07 -27.78 5.68
CA HIS A 173 -18.54 -27.92 5.67
C HIS A 173 -19.23 -27.15 4.54
N LEU A 174 -18.56 -26.18 3.93
CA LEU A 174 -19.07 -25.41 2.79
C LEU A 174 -18.69 -26.07 1.45
N TYR A 175 -17.87 -27.12 1.45
CA TYR A 175 -17.43 -27.83 0.26
C TYR A 175 -18.61 -28.48 -0.49
N GLY A 176 -18.70 -28.27 -1.80
CA GLY A 176 -19.75 -28.86 -2.64
C GLY A 176 -21.16 -28.30 -2.42
N THR A 177 -21.32 -27.24 -1.62
CA THR A 177 -22.60 -26.56 -1.42
C THR A 177 -22.89 -25.53 -2.53
N ASP A 178 -24.18 -25.32 -2.83
CA ASP A 178 -24.61 -24.36 -3.85
C ASP A 178 -24.08 -22.95 -3.54
N GLY A 179 -23.42 -22.36 -4.53
CA GLY A 179 -22.78 -21.06 -4.38
C GLY A 179 -21.35 -21.10 -3.85
N ASN A 180 -20.76 -22.23 -3.46
CA ASN A 180 -19.37 -22.31 -2.95
C ASN A 180 -18.42 -23.06 -3.92
N ILE A 181 -18.60 -22.87 -5.23
CA ILE A 181 -17.80 -23.54 -6.27
C ILE A 181 -16.32 -23.14 -6.21
N GLY A 182 -16.02 -21.86 -5.98
CA GLY A 182 -14.64 -21.38 -5.85
C GLY A 182 -13.88 -22.02 -4.67
N LEU A 183 -14.56 -22.22 -3.54
CA LEU A 183 -14.00 -22.88 -2.36
C LEU A 183 -13.75 -24.36 -2.63
N THR A 184 -14.70 -25.00 -3.33
CA THR A 184 -14.58 -26.40 -3.76
C THR A 184 -13.38 -26.58 -4.70
N ASN A 185 -13.21 -25.67 -5.66
CA ASN A 185 -12.07 -25.67 -6.58
C ASN A 185 -10.74 -25.44 -5.84
N ALA A 186 -10.69 -24.47 -4.92
CA ALA A 186 -9.50 -24.20 -4.11
C ALA A 186 -9.08 -25.42 -3.26
N TRP A 187 -10.05 -26.10 -2.64
CA TRP A 187 -9.79 -27.34 -1.91
C TRP A 187 -9.28 -28.46 -2.82
N SER A 188 -9.85 -28.60 -4.01
CA SER A 188 -9.41 -29.58 -5.00
C SER A 188 -7.95 -29.33 -5.40
N ILE A 189 -7.60 -28.09 -5.75
CA ILE A 189 -6.24 -27.67 -6.13
C ILE A 189 -5.24 -27.93 -5.01
N ILE A 190 -5.55 -27.52 -3.77
CA ILE A 190 -4.64 -27.72 -2.64
C ILE A 190 -4.39 -29.22 -2.41
N GLN A 191 -5.44 -30.04 -2.45
CA GLN A 191 -5.31 -31.48 -2.24
C GLN A 191 -4.49 -32.17 -3.34
N THR A 192 -4.70 -31.79 -4.60
CA THR A 192 -3.97 -32.35 -5.74
C THR A 192 -2.52 -31.90 -5.77
N ASP A 193 -2.25 -30.60 -5.56
CA ASP A 193 -0.92 -30.01 -5.69
C ASP A 193 -0.02 -30.42 -4.51
N PHE A 194 -0.56 -30.43 -3.29
CA PHE A 194 0.18 -30.79 -2.08
C PHE A 194 0.04 -32.27 -1.70
N ARG A 195 -0.71 -33.08 -2.47
CA ARG A 195 -0.89 -34.52 -2.26
C ARG A 195 -1.29 -34.86 -0.82
N CYS A 196 -2.32 -34.17 -0.36
CA CYS A 196 -2.79 -34.20 1.02
C CYS A 196 -4.31 -34.36 1.07
N CYS A 197 -4.87 -34.72 2.22
CA CYS A 197 -6.32 -34.83 2.38
C CYS A 197 -6.80 -34.37 3.75
N GLY A 198 -7.80 -33.49 3.75
CA GLY A 198 -8.38 -32.90 4.96
C GLY A 198 -7.47 -31.86 5.60
N VAL A 199 -7.93 -31.23 6.67
CA VAL A 199 -7.18 -30.15 7.34
C VAL A 199 -6.07 -30.76 8.20
N SER A 200 -6.47 -31.60 9.16
CA SER A 200 -5.59 -32.29 10.09
C SER A 200 -5.57 -33.80 9.85
N ASN A 201 -6.59 -34.35 9.18
CA ASN A 201 -6.65 -35.76 8.79
C ASN A 201 -7.68 -35.95 7.66
N TYR A 202 -7.51 -36.98 6.83
CA TYR A 202 -8.51 -37.35 5.82
C TYR A 202 -9.89 -37.65 6.43
N THR A 203 -9.93 -38.11 7.69
CA THR A 203 -11.17 -38.36 8.43
C THR A 203 -11.98 -37.09 8.70
N ASP A 204 -11.40 -35.89 8.58
CA ASP A 204 -12.14 -34.62 8.67
C ASP A 204 -13.30 -34.58 7.63
N TRP A 205 -13.14 -35.25 6.49
CA TRP A 205 -14.20 -35.36 5.46
C TRP A 205 -15.36 -36.26 5.86
N PHE A 206 -15.15 -37.20 6.78
CA PHE A 206 -16.22 -38.10 7.22
C PHE A 206 -17.29 -37.36 8.01
N GLU A 207 -16.88 -36.34 8.77
CA GLU A 207 -17.78 -35.44 9.49
C GLU A 207 -18.58 -34.57 8.52
N VAL A 208 -17.96 -34.12 7.42
CA VAL A 208 -18.62 -33.30 6.38
C VAL A 208 -19.67 -34.10 5.62
N TYR A 209 -19.33 -35.29 5.15
CA TYR A 209 -20.22 -36.11 4.33
C TYR A 209 -21.12 -37.05 5.15
N ASN A 210 -20.93 -37.11 6.46
CA ASN A 210 -21.60 -38.04 7.37
C ASN A 210 -21.50 -39.51 6.92
N THR A 211 -20.39 -39.88 6.28
CA THR A 211 -20.10 -41.23 5.79
C THR A 211 -18.60 -41.38 5.54
N THR A 212 -18.10 -42.61 5.42
CA THR A 212 -16.68 -42.91 5.21
C THR A 212 -16.25 -42.65 3.76
N ARG A 213 -16.29 -41.37 3.35
CA ARG A 213 -15.90 -40.91 2.00
C ARG A 213 -15.03 -39.66 2.06
N VAL A 214 -14.21 -39.48 1.04
CA VAL A 214 -13.43 -38.25 0.78
C VAL A 214 -13.78 -37.69 -0.60
N PRO A 215 -13.42 -36.44 -0.93
CA PRO A 215 -13.50 -35.93 -2.30
C PRO A 215 -12.53 -36.68 -3.23
N ASP A 216 -12.84 -36.76 -4.52
CA ASP A 216 -11.98 -37.43 -5.50
C ASP A 216 -10.60 -36.75 -5.66
N SER A 217 -10.47 -35.47 -5.30
CA SER A 217 -9.19 -34.77 -5.23
C SER A 217 -8.23 -35.31 -4.17
N CYS A 218 -8.72 -36.08 -3.19
CA CYS A 218 -7.90 -36.75 -2.18
C CYS A 218 -7.32 -38.11 -2.65
N CYS A 219 -7.63 -38.55 -3.85
CA CYS A 219 -7.18 -39.83 -4.38
C CYS A 219 -5.71 -39.82 -4.79
N LEU A 220 -5.00 -40.94 -4.58
CA LEU A 220 -3.61 -41.13 -5.01
C LEU A 220 -3.49 -41.01 -6.54
N GLU A 221 -4.42 -41.65 -7.24
CA GLU A 221 -4.62 -41.53 -8.68
C GLU A 221 -6.04 -41.00 -8.92
N PHE A 222 -6.14 -39.93 -9.72
CA PHE A 222 -7.43 -39.34 -10.03
C PHE A 222 -8.26 -40.35 -10.82
N SER A 223 -9.37 -40.79 -10.23
CA SER A 223 -10.36 -41.66 -10.84
C SER A 223 -11.75 -41.24 -10.35
N GLU A 224 -12.74 -41.31 -11.24
CA GLU A 224 -14.11 -40.95 -10.87
C GLU A 224 -14.61 -41.85 -9.73
N ASN A 225 -15.13 -41.23 -8.67
CA ASN A 225 -15.70 -41.90 -7.49
C ASN A 225 -14.71 -42.74 -6.65
N CYS A 226 -13.40 -42.51 -6.79
CA CYS A 226 -12.42 -43.17 -5.92
C CYS A 226 -12.64 -42.84 -4.43
N GLY A 227 -13.16 -41.65 -4.12
CA GLY A 227 -13.43 -41.22 -2.76
C GLY A 227 -14.50 -42.05 -2.02
N LEU A 228 -15.30 -42.85 -2.75
CA LEU A 228 -16.38 -43.65 -2.17
C LEU A 228 -16.02 -45.12 -1.91
N HIS A 229 -15.16 -45.75 -2.72
CA HIS A 229 -15.05 -47.21 -2.79
C HIS A 229 -13.66 -47.77 -2.43
N SER A 230 -12.67 -46.95 -2.08
CA SER A 230 -11.29 -47.42 -1.87
C SER A 230 -10.54 -46.68 -0.74
N PRO A 231 -10.83 -46.98 0.54
CA PRO A 231 -10.19 -46.32 1.70
C PRO A 231 -8.66 -46.53 1.81
N GLY A 232 -8.08 -47.42 1.00
CA GLY A 232 -6.64 -47.63 0.90
C GLY A 232 -5.91 -46.74 -0.12
N THR A 233 -6.63 -45.99 -0.96
CA THR A 233 -6.06 -45.26 -2.11
C THR A 233 -6.15 -43.73 -1.95
N TRP A 234 -6.18 -43.24 -0.72
CA TRP A 234 -6.28 -41.80 -0.42
C TRP A 234 -5.00 -41.25 0.20
N TRP A 235 -4.74 -39.97 0.00
CA TRP A 235 -3.67 -39.26 0.71
C TRP A 235 -3.96 -39.25 2.21
N LYS A 236 -2.96 -39.64 3.02
CA LYS A 236 -3.04 -39.63 4.48
C LYS A 236 -2.39 -38.40 5.11
N ALA A 237 -1.62 -37.65 4.32
CA ALA A 237 -0.94 -36.46 4.78
C ALA A 237 -1.95 -35.32 5.05
N PRO A 238 -1.84 -34.60 6.17
CA PRO A 238 -2.72 -33.47 6.48
C PRO A 238 -2.34 -32.22 5.69
N CYS A 239 -3.31 -31.61 5.00
CA CYS A 239 -3.01 -30.46 4.13
C CYS A 239 -2.46 -29.26 4.89
N TYR A 240 -2.95 -28.99 6.10
CA TYR A 240 -2.49 -27.84 6.86
C TYR A 240 -1.00 -27.92 7.19
N GLU A 241 -0.53 -29.07 7.68
CA GLU A 241 0.87 -29.25 8.04
C GLU A 241 1.76 -29.30 6.80
N THR A 242 1.31 -29.95 5.72
CA THR A 242 2.05 -29.99 4.45
C THR A 242 2.26 -28.60 3.87
N VAL A 243 1.21 -27.75 3.86
CA VAL A 243 1.31 -26.35 3.40
C VAL A 243 2.20 -25.53 4.35
N LYS A 244 2.10 -25.76 5.67
CA LYS A 244 2.95 -25.09 6.65
C LYS A 244 4.43 -25.41 6.46
N ILE A 245 4.78 -26.68 6.25
CA ILE A 245 6.15 -27.12 5.97
C ILE A 245 6.65 -26.47 4.67
N TRP A 246 5.84 -26.51 3.61
CA TRP A 246 6.18 -25.84 2.35
C TRP A 246 6.42 -24.34 2.54
N LEU A 247 5.59 -23.67 3.34
CA LEU A 247 5.77 -22.25 3.66
C LEU A 247 7.05 -22.00 4.46
N GLN A 248 7.41 -22.87 5.39
CA GLN A 248 8.65 -22.77 6.16
C GLN A 248 9.89 -22.95 5.28
N GLU A 249 9.85 -23.89 4.34
CA GLU A 249 10.92 -24.08 3.35
C GLU A 249 11.09 -22.87 2.42
N ASN A 250 9.97 -22.21 2.08
CA ASN A 250 9.94 -21.04 1.20
C ASN A 250 9.92 -19.71 1.97
N LEU A 251 10.09 -19.72 3.29
CA LEU A 251 9.98 -18.52 4.14
C LEU A 251 11.03 -17.47 3.77
N LEU A 252 12.20 -17.90 3.29
CA LEU A 252 13.25 -17.01 2.80
C LEU A 252 12.77 -16.18 1.60
N ALA A 253 12.05 -16.79 0.65
CA ALA A 253 11.51 -16.08 -0.50
C ALA A 253 10.44 -15.05 -0.09
N VAL A 254 9.54 -15.44 0.82
CA VAL A 254 8.51 -14.54 1.38
C VAL A 254 9.16 -13.39 2.15
N GLY A 255 10.19 -13.67 2.95
CA GLY A 255 10.94 -12.68 3.70
C GLY A 255 11.66 -11.67 2.80
N ILE A 256 12.28 -12.13 1.70
CA ILE A 256 12.90 -11.24 0.71
C ILE A 256 11.85 -10.34 0.07
N PHE A 257 10.71 -10.88 -0.35
CA PHE A 257 9.63 -10.09 -0.93
C PHE A 257 9.11 -9.02 0.04
N GLY A 258 8.93 -9.38 1.31
CA GLY A 258 8.55 -8.45 2.37
C GLY A 258 9.59 -7.35 2.59
N LEU A 259 10.88 -7.70 2.63
CA LEU A 259 11.97 -6.73 2.78
C LEU A 259 12.04 -5.75 1.58
N CYS A 260 11.93 -6.26 0.35
CA CYS A 260 11.89 -5.43 -0.84
C CYS A 260 10.72 -4.45 -0.80
N THR A 261 9.54 -4.92 -0.37
CA THR A 261 8.34 -4.08 -0.24
C THR A 261 8.56 -2.97 0.79
N ALA A 262 9.10 -3.30 1.97
CA ALA A 262 9.42 -2.32 3.01
C ALA A 262 10.45 -1.28 2.54
N MET A 263 11.50 -1.71 1.84
CA MET A 263 12.51 -0.80 1.27
C MET A 263 11.90 0.19 0.28
N VAL A 264 11.04 -0.29 -0.61
CA VAL A 264 10.34 0.54 -1.60
C VAL A 264 9.42 1.57 -0.92
N GLN A 265 8.72 1.18 0.15
CA GLN A 265 7.90 2.12 0.92
C GLN A 265 8.74 3.20 1.61
N ILE A 266 9.87 2.84 2.22
CA ILE A 266 10.78 3.80 2.86
C ILE A 266 11.32 4.80 1.84
N LEU A 267 11.69 4.33 0.64
CA LEU A 267 12.09 5.21 -0.46
C LEU A 267 10.94 6.15 -0.88
N GLY A 268 9.72 5.63 -1.00
CA GLY A 268 8.52 6.43 -1.29
C GLY A 268 8.27 7.52 -0.26
N LEU A 269 8.35 7.20 1.03
CA LEU A 269 8.24 8.15 2.14
C LEU A 269 9.33 9.24 2.08
N THR A 270 10.57 8.83 1.83
CA THR A 270 11.72 9.74 1.73
C THR A 270 11.56 10.71 0.57
N PHE A 271 11.14 10.22 -0.60
CA PHE A 271 10.92 11.05 -1.78
C PHE A 271 9.72 11.98 -1.62
N ALA A 272 8.62 11.51 -1.05
CA ALA A 272 7.44 12.32 -0.77
C ALA A 272 7.77 13.50 0.17
N MET A 273 8.51 13.23 1.26
CA MET A 273 8.93 14.28 2.20
C MET A 273 9.93 15.25 1.58
N THR A 274 10.88 14.74 0.81
CA THR A 274 11.85 15.60 0.10
C THR A 274 11.12 16.53 -0.85
N MET A 275 10.21 16.02 -1.68
CA MET A 275 9.40 16.84 -2.60
C MET A 275 8.52 17.84 -1.85
N TYR A 276 7.82 17.41 -0.79
CA TYR A 276 7.00 18.30 0.04
C TYR A 276 7.81 19.48 0.61
N CYS A 277 8.97 19.21 1.21
CA CYS A 277 9.84 20.24 1.76
C CYS A 277 10.32 21.24 0.70
N GLN A 278 10.58 20.78 -0.53
CA GLN A 278 11.01 21.65 -1.62
C GLN A 278 9.88 22.56 -2.10
N VAL A 279 8.67 22.00 -2.27
CA VAL A 279 7.49 22.77 -2.65
C VAL A 279 7.15 23.81 -1.56
N VAL A 280 7.26 23.46 -0.28
CA VAL A 280 7.08 24.40 0.83
C VAL A 280 8.10 25.54 0.78
N LYS A 281 9.38 25.23 0.59
CA LYS A 281 10.42 26.24 0.45
C LYS A 281 10.16 27.16 -0.74
N ALA A 282 9.84 26.61 -1.91
CA ALA A 282 9.55 27.39 -3.11
C ALA A 282 8.45 28.43 -2.87
N ASP A 283 7.34 28.01 -2.24
CA ASP A 283 6.24 28.93 -1.91
C ASP A 283 6.63 29.98 -0.86
N THR A 284 7.46 29.64 0.14
CA THR A 284 7.89 30.62 1.15
C THR A 284 8.87 31.65 0.60
N TYR A 285 9.70 31.29 -0.37
CA TYR A 285 10.68 32.23 -0.98
C TYR A 285 10.10 33.02 -2.17
N CYS A 286 8.99 32.57 -2.77
CA CYS A 286 8.37 33.22 -3.93
C CYS A 286 7.07 33.98 -3.61
N ALA A 287 6.61 33.98 -2.35
CA ALA A 287 5.45 34.75 -1.87
C ALA A 287 5.89 36.05 -1.18
#